data_AF-A0A8J5CMV5-F1
#
_entry.id   AF-A0A8J5CMV5-F1
#
_cell.length_a   1.000
_cell.length_b   1.000
_cell.length_c   1.000
_cell.angle_alpha   90.00
_cell.angle_beta   90.00
_cell.angle_gamma   90.00
#
_symmetry.space_group_name_H-M   'P 1'
#
loop_
_entity.id
_entity.type
_entity.pdbx_description
1 polymer ?
#
loop_
_entity_poly.entity_id
_entity_poly.type
_entity_poly.pdbx_seq_one_letter_code
_entity_poly.pdbx_strand_id
1 'polypeptide(L)'
;MAELTLIVLGDTPPRGIHWSRPGAIHQARWMARNLYSMKMFMFAEQLEYDEETVVKLERLNLFLGLFYTPMWMSSTLAADAPANDLQFMKDMMKFKRTDPEIAQAVLQKLENHKWYLTQEVVPFALFGSRLSDKEKQDIAAKLHATEKPDSFRRGKPMFPQVTAKTTLADLVGPESHLLLDTLGIEYDWLLQPVATWPRSDDYSKALEYVSNVKVVNDIAERGVKMMTDFANIITTDSQQKQYLLQTVEYNRERFDSFKKQTLKK
;
A
#
# COMPACT_ATOMS: atom_id res chain seq x y z
N MET A 1 -10.66 -12.39 -7.56
CA MET A 1 -9.20 -12.35 -7.86
C MET A 1 -8.54 -13.63 -7.38
N ALA A 2 -8.56 -13.94 -6.08
CA ALA A 2 -7.92 -15.15 -5.52
C ALA A 2 -8.24 -16.44 -6.30
N GLU A 3 -9.53 -16.73 -6.59
CA GLU A 3 -9.90 -17.92 -7.36
C GLU A 3 -9.31 -17.93 -8.77
N LEU A 4 -9.32 -16.80 -9.49
CA LEU A 4 -8.72 -16.71 -10.82
C LEU A 4 -7.20 -16.90 -10.77
N THR A 5 -6.56 -16.35 -9.74
CA THR A 5 -5.12 -16.53 -9.52
C THR A 5 -4.78 -18.00 -9.32
N LEU A 6 -5.54 -18.74 -8.52
CA LEU A 6 -5.33 -20.18 -8.33
C LEU A 6 -5.46 -20.94 -9.67
N ILE A 7 -6.51 -20.65 -10.45
CA ILE A 7 -6.72 -21.29 -11.76
C ILE A 7 -5.57 -20.99 -12.73
N VAL A 8 -5.13 -19.73 -12.80
CA VAL A 8 -3.99 -19.30 -13.63
C VAL A 8 -2.70 -20.02 -13.22
N LEU A 9 -2.49 -20.30 -11.93
CA LEU A 9 -1.34 -21.03 -11.42
C LEU A 9 -1.49 -22.56 -11.53
N GLY A 10 -2.57 -23.05 -12.15
CA GLY A 10 -2.81 -24.48 -12.40
C GLY A 10 -3.52 -25.23 -11.26
N ASP A 11 -4.05 -24.51 -10.26
CA ASP A 11 -4.76 -25.10 -9.12
C ASP A 11 -6.29 -24.98 -9.27
N THR A 12 -7.03 -25.83 -8.57
CA THR A 12 -8.50 -25.83 -8.57
C THR A 12 -9.04 -25.24 -7.27
N PRO A 13 -9.81 -24.13 -7.31
CA PRO A 13 -10.41 -23.55 -6.10
C PRO A 13 -11.30 -24.56 -5.35
N PRO A 14 -11.46 -24.44 -4.00
CA PRO A 14 -12.25 -25.39 -3.20
C PRO A 14 -13.70 -25.57 -3.66
N ARG A 15 -14.26 -24.54 -4.30
CA ARG A 15 -15.63 -24.55 -4.84
C ARG A 15 -15.71 -25.11 -6.27
N GLY A 16 -14.60 -25.53 -6.87
CA GLY A 16 -14.50 -25.86 -8.29
C GLY A 16 -14.42 -24.62 -9.19
N ILE A 17 -14.20 -24.84 -10.48
CA ILE A 17 -14.01 -23.77 -11.47
C ILE A 17 -15.36 -23.21 -11.91
N HIS A 18 -15.61 -21.94 -11.62
CA HIS A 18 -16.83 -21.22 -11.98
C HIS A 18 -16.50 -19.92 -12.72
N TRP A 19 -17.15 -19.71 -13.86
CA TRP A 19 -16.93 -18.52 -14.68
C TRP A 19 -18.07 -17.52 -14.53
N SER A 20 -17.73 -16.30 -14.11
CA SER A 20 -18.64 -15.16 -14.15
C SER A 20 -18.36 -14.31 -15.39
N ARG A 21 -19.40 -13.69 -15.95
CA ARG A 21 -19.23 -12.70 -17.02
C ARG A 21 -18.36 -11.53 -16.50
N PRO A 22 -17.41 -11.02 -17.30
CA PRO A 22 -16.66 -9.83 -16.92
C PRO A 22 -17.61 -8.62 -16.74
N GLY A 23 -17.43 -7.86 -15.66
CA GLY A 23 -18.19 -6.63 -15.40
C GLY A 23 -17.57 -5.42 -16.09
N ALA A 24 -18.28 -4.29 -16.14
CA ALA A 24 -17.79 -3.08 -16.81
C ALA A 24 -16.39 -2.64 -16.32
N ILE A 25 -15.49 -2.33 -17.27
CA ILE A 25 -14.16 -1.78 -16.99
C ILE A 25 -14.24 -0.26 -16.92
N HIS A 26 -13.71 0.31 -15.83
CA HIS A 26 -13.37 1.72 -15.76
C HIS A 26 -11.86 1.89 -15.79
N GLN A 27 -11.35 2.86 -16.55
CA GLN A 27 -9.89 3.04 -16.76
C GLN A 27 -9.12 3.21 -15.43
N ALA A 28 -9.76 3.78 -14.42
CA ALA A 28 -9.19 3.99 -13.08
C ALA A 28 -9.19 2.75 -12.16
N ARG A 29 -9.92 1.68 -12.50
CA ARG A 29 -10.02 0.48 -11.65
C ARG A 29 -9.01 -0.58 -12.09
N TRP A 30 -7.84 -0.57 -11.45
CA TRP A 30 -6.75 -1.52 -11.73
C TRP A 30 -7.18 -2.98 -11.55
N MET A 31 -7.95 -3.28 -10.50
CA MET A 31 -8.51 -4.62 -10.26
C MET A 31 -9.25 -5.21 -11.47
N ALA A 32 -10.06 -4.41 -12.15
CA ALA A 32 -10.81 -4.87 -13.31
C ALA A 32 -9.85 -5.33 -14.42
N ARG A 33 -8.78 -4.56 -14.69
CA ARG A 33 -7.77 -4.94 -15.69
C ARG A 33 -7.10 -6.27 -15.35
N ASN A 34 -6.79 -6.48 -14.08
CA ASN A 34 -6.16 -7.73 -13.63
C ASN A 34 -7.09 -8.93 -13.79
N LEU A 35 -8.39 -8.79 -13.46
CA LEU A 35 -9.37 -9.86 -13.66
C LEU A 35 -9.55 -10.17 -15.15
N TYR A 36 -9.51 -9.16 -16.01
CA TYR A 36 -9.59 -9.34 -17.46
C TYR A 36 -8.33 -9.97 -18.03
N SER A 37 -7.13 -9.54 -17.63
CA SER A 37 -5.88 -10.12 -18.13
C SER A 37 -5.75 -11.60 -17.75
N MET A 38 -6.22 -11.98 -16.57
CA MET A 38 -6.29 -13.39 -16.16
C MET A 38 -7.21 -14.18 -17.08
N LYS A 39 -8.42 -13.68 -17.36
CA LYS A 39 -9.36 -14.36 -18.25
C LYS A 39 -8.88 -14.42 -19.70
N MET A 40 -8.31 -13.32 -20.20
CA MET A 40 -7.72 -13.27 -21.54
C MET A 40 -6.64 -14.32 -21.71
N PHE A 41 -5.82 -14.56 -20.68
CA PHE A 41 -4.82 -15.61 -20.70
C PHE A 41 -5.45 -17.01 -20.68
N MET A 42 -6.38 -17.26 -19.76
CA MET A 42 -7.03 -18.58 -19.62
C MET A 42 -7.85 -18.98 -20.84
N PHE A 43 -8.41 -18.01 -21.56
CA PHE A 43 -9.19 -18.23 -22.77
C PHE A 43 -8.44 -17.85 -24.04
N ALA A 44 -7.11 -17.72 -23.98
CA ALA A 44 -6.32 -17.22 -25.11
C ALA A 44 -6.52 -18.05 -26.39
N GLU A 45 -6.61 -19.38 -26.26
CA GLU A 45 -6.87 -20.29 -27.37
C GLU A 45 -8.27 -20.06 -27.98
N GLN A 46 -9.30 -19.93 -27.13
CA GLN A 46 -10.69 -19.68 -27.59
C GLN A 46 -10.88 -18.28 -28.20
N LEU A 47 -10.05 -17.32 -27.79
CA LEU A 47 -10.06 -15.95 -28.28
C LEU A 47 -9.10 -15.74 -29.44
N GLU A 48 -8.40 -16.78 -29.89
CA GLU A 48 -7.48 -16.78 -31.02
C GLU A 48 -6.39 -15.70 -30.90
N TYR A 49 -5.87 -15.48 -29.68
CA TYR A 49 -4.77 -14.54 -29.48
C TYR A 49 -3.46 -15.08 -30.07
N ASP A 50 -2.67 -14.17 -30.64
CA ASP A 50 -1.35 -14.47 -31.15
C ASP A 50 -0.36 -14.81 -30.02
N GLU A 51 0.69 -15.55 -30.36
CA GLU A 51 1.68 -16.05 -29.41
C GLU A 51 2.36 -14.91 -28.61
N GLU A 52 2.62 -13.76 -29.24
CA GLU A 52 3.23 -12.61 -28.58
C GLU A 52 2.30 -12.05 -27.49
N THR A 53 1.00 -11.95 -27.78
CA THR A 53 -0.03 -11.55 -26.80
C THR A 53 -0.11 -12.56 -25.66
N VAL A 54 -0.08 -13.86 -25.93
CA VAL A 54 -0.12 -14.91 -24.89
C VAL A 54 1.08 -14.81 -23.95
N VAL A 55 2.30 -14.65 -24.48
CA VAL A 55 3.53 -14.49 -23.67
C VAL A 55 3.45 -13.26 -22.77
N LYS A 56 2.95 -12.13 -23.29
CA LYS A 56 2.76 -10.90 -22.49
C LYS A 56 1.73 -11.10 -21.38
N LEU A 57 0.63 -11.78 -21.69
CA LEU A 57 -0.42 -12.11 -20.73
C LEU A 57 0.11 -13.06 -19.66
N GLU A 58 0.86 -14.09 -20.02
CA GLU A 58 1.50 -15.02 -19.08
C GLU A 58 2.40 -14.26 -18.11
N ARG A 59 3.32 -13.45 -18.65
CA ARG A 59 4.26 -12.63 -17.87
C ARG A 59 3.54 -11.71 -16.87
N LEU A 60 2.47 -11.03 -17.30
CA LEU A 60 1.65 -10.20 -16.42
C LEU A 60 0.94 -11.04 -15.35
N ASN A 61 0.36 -12.17 -15.72
CA ASN A 61 -0.39 -13.04 -14.82
C ASN A 61 0.49 -13.71 -13.77
N LEU A 62 1.74 -14.04 -14.10
CA LEU A 62 2.75 -14.49 -13.14
C LEU A 62 3.03 -13.41 -12.09
N PHE A 63 3.24 -12.16 -12.50
CA PHE A 63 3.38 -11.05 -11.57
C PHE A 63 2.13 -10.88 -10.69
N LEU A 64 0.94 -10.91 -11.30
CA LEU A 64 -0.32 -10.75 -10.59
C LEU A 64 -0.54 -11.86 -9.56
N GLY A 65 -0.19 -13.09 -9.90
CA GLY A 65 -0.36 -14.24 -9.03
C GLY A 65 0.63 -14.27 -7.88
N LEU A 66 1.91 -14.04 -8.17
CA LEU A 66 2.98 -14.14 -7.18
C LEU A 66 3.02 -12.96 -6.21
N PHE A 67 2.66 -11.75 -6.67
CA PHE A 67 2.89 -10.54 -5.89
C PHE A 67 1.63 -9.70 -5.66
N TYR A 68 0.93 -9.33 -6.73
CA TYR A 68 -0.19 -8.38 -6.60
C TYR A 68 -1.38 -8.99 -5.84
N THR A 69 -1.73 -10.24 -6.11
CA THR A 69 -2.89 -10.90 -5.46
C THR A 69 -2.66 -11.04 -3.94
N PRO A 70 -1.53 -11.58 -3.44
CA PRO A 70 -1.25 -11.60 -2.01
C PRO A 70 -1.33 -10.21 -1.36
N MET A 71 -0.72 -9.20 -2.00
CA MET A 71 -0.78 -7.82 -1.52
C MET A 71 -2.22 -7.30 -1.43
N TRP A 72 -3.00 -7.48 -2.50
CA TRP A 72 -4.41 -7.08 -2.54
C TRP A 72 -5.22 -7.72 -1.41
N MET A 73 -5.06 -9.03 -1.19
CA MET A 73 -5.80 -9.74 -0.15
C MET A 73 -5.46 -9.25 1.27
N SER A 74 -4.28 -8.67 1.46
CA SER A 74 -3.83 -8.09 2.73
C SER A 74 -4.03 -6.57 2.84
N SER A 75 -4.57 -5.93 1.81
CA SER A 75 -4.66 -4.45 1.73
C SER A 75 -5.53 -3.81 2.81
N THR A 76 -6.44 -4.55 3.42
CA THR A 76 -7.31 -4.07 4.50
C THR A 76 -6.69 -4.21 5.90
N LEU A 77 -5.53 -4.87 6.02
CA LEU A 77 -4.87 -5.15 7.28
C LEU A 77 -3.91 -4.00 7.64
N ALA A 78 -4.40 -3.01 8.38
CA ALA A 78 -3.61 -1.84 8.77
C ALA A 78 -2.35 -2.21 9.55
N ALA A 79 -2.49 -3.15 10.51
CA ALA A 79 -1.39 -3.61 11.35
C ALA A 79 -0.25 -4.24 10.53
N ASP A 80 -0.60 -4.99 9.49
CA ASP A 80 0.38 -5.71 8.66
C ASP A 80 0.91 -4.85 7.50
N ALA A 81 0.30 -3.70 7.23
CA ALA A 81 0.62 -2.86 6.08
C ALA A 81 2.11 -2.43 6.01
N PRO A 82 2.77 -1.97 7.09
CA PRO A 82 4.20 -1.62 7.03
C PRO A 82 5.08 -2.82 6.65
N ALA A 83 4.81 -3.99 7.22
CA ALA A 83 5.56 -5.21 6.94
C ALA A 83 5.34 -5.68 5.49
N ASN A 84 4.09 -5.67 5.03
CA ASN A 84 3.73 -6.05 3.66
C ASN A 84 4.38 -5.12 2.63
N ASP A 85 4.34 -3.80 2.84
CA ASP A 85 4.95 -2.82 1.93
C ASP A 85 6.48 -2.98 1.85
N LEU A 86 7.15 -3.13 3.00
CA LEU A 86 8.60 -3.32 3.04
C LEU A 86 9.00 -4.63 2.35
N GLN A 87 8.29 -5.71 2.65
CA GLN A 87 8.54 -7.02 2.06
C GLN A 87 8.30 -6.99 0.55
N PHE A 88 7.22 -6.36 0.08
CA PHE A 88 6.92 -6.24 -1.34
C PHE A 88 8.00 -5.46 -2.09
N MET A 89 8.50 -4.34 -1.54
CA MET A 89 9.63 -3.62 -2.13
C MET A 89 10.89 -4.51 -2.24
N LYS A 90 11.21 -5.27 -1.18
CA LYS A 90 12.35 -6.20 -1.20
C LYS A 90 12.19 -7.32 -2.21
N ASP A 91 10.98 -7.86 -2.32
CA ASP A 91 10.68 -8.93 -3.27
C ASP A 91 10.77 -8.43 -4.71
N MET A 92 10.34 -7.20 -4.99
CA MET A 92 10.56 -6.56 -6.29
C MET A 92 12.04 -6.31 -6.59
N MET A 93 12.84 -5.89 -5.59
CA MET A 93 14.28 -5.77 -5.77
C MET A 93 14.96 -7.10 -6.13
N LYS A 94 14.49 -8.22 -5.55
CA LYS A 94 14.96 -9.57 -5.90
C LYS A 94 14.45 -10.02 -7.28
N PHE A 95 13.16 -9.80 -7.54
CA PHE A 95 12.47 -10.17 -8.77
C PHE A 95 13.04 -9.46 -10.01
N LYS A 96 13.71 -8.33 -9.83
CA LYS A 96 14.49 -7.65 -10.88
C LYS A 96 15.48 -8.57 -11.61
N ARG A 97 15.95 -9.65 -10.97
CA ARG A 97 16.80 -10.68 -11.60
C ARG A 97 16.06 -11.54 -12.63
N THR A 98 14.77 -11.74 -12.43
CA THR A 98 13.90 -12.56 -13.30
C THR A 98 13.24 -11.69 -14.36
N ASP A 99 12.68 -10.56 -13.95
CA ASP A 99 11.98 -9.63 -14.82
C ASP A 99 12.31 -8.18 -14.43
N PRO A 100 13.34 -7.58 -15.06
CA PRO A 100 13.78 -6.24 -14.69
C PRO A 100 12.77 -5.16 -15.04
N GLU A 101 11.98 -5.33 -16.10
CA GLU A 101 11.06 -4.31 -16.58
C GLU A 101 9.80 -4.24 -15.70
N ILE A 102 9.18 -5.37 -15.34
CA ILE A 102 8.05 -5.37 -14.39
C ILE A 102 8.53 -4.89 -13.02
N ALA A 103 9.63 -5.44 -12.51
CA ALA A 103 10.16 -5.05 -11.21
C ALA A 103 10.45 -3.54 -11.14
N GLN A 104 11.08 -2.98 -12.18
CA GLN A 104 11.39 -1.55 -12.23
C GLN A 104 10.13 -0.69 -12.31
N ALA A 105 9.14 -1.07 -13.13
CA ALA A 105 7.86 -0.36 -13.23
C ALA A 105 7.12 -0.36 -11.88
N VAL A 106 7.09 -1.49 -11.18
CA VAL A 106 6.45 -1.63 -9.87
C VAL A 106 7.19 -0.83 -8.81
N LEU A 107 8.53 -0.90 -8.75
CA LEU A 107 9.33 -0.11 -7.80
C LEU A 107 9.13 1.40 -8.00
N GLN A 108 9.12 1.88 -9.25
CA GLN A 108 8.82 3.29 -9.55
C GLN A 108 7.42 3.71 -9.08
N LYS A 109 6.44 2.81 -9.15
CA LYS A 109 5.12 3.06 -8.58
C LYS A 109 5.18 3.08 -7.06
N LEU A 110 5.80 2.10 -6.42
CA LEU A 110 5.92 2.00 -4.96
C LEU A 110 6.61 3.22 -4.33
N GLU A 111 7.54 3.88 -5.03
CA GLU A 111 8.16 5.13 -4.57
C GLU A 111 7.14 6.24 -4.25
N ASN A 112 5.99 6.25 -4.92
CA ASN A 112 4.91 7.22 -4.67
C ASN A 112 3.99 6.81 -3.50
N HIS A 113 4.19 5.62 -2.93
CA HIS A 113 3.25 4.98 -2.00
C HIS A 113 3.90 4.43 -0.73
N LYS A 114 4.99 5.06 -0.28
CA LYS A 114 5.71 4.69 0.95
C LYS A 114 5.05 5.15 2.25
N TRP A 115 3.73 5.41 2.26
CA TRP A 115 3.01 5.96 3.41
C TRP A 115 3.05 5.03 4.64
N TYR A 116 2.99 3.72 4.45
CA TYR A 116 3.09 2.78 5.57
C TYR A 116 4.53 2.54 6.05
N LEU A 117 5.51 3.11 5.34
CA LEU A 117 6.93 3.04 5.69
C LEU A 117 7.42 4.33 6.36
N THR A 118 6.53 5.31 6.60
CA THR A 118 6.90 6.53 7.31
C THR A 118 6.95 6.29 8.81
N GLN A 119 7.70 7.13 9.53
CA GLN A 119 7.90 7.01 10.97
C GLN A 119 6.57 6.94 11.74
N GLU A 120 5.58 7.74 11.32
CA GLU A 120 4.26 7.85 11.92
C GLU A 120 3.46 6.53 11.88
N VAL A 121 3.67 5.70 10.85
CA VAL A 121 2.82 4.54 10.55
C VAL A 121 3.52 3.21 10.82
N VAL A 122 4.85 3.16 10.77
CA VAL A 122 5.65 1.96 11.13
C VAL A 122 5.23 1.31 12.45
N PRO A 123 4.87 2.05 13.53
CA PRO A 123 4.39 1.46 14.79
C PRO A 123 3.17 0.55 14.66
N PHE A 124 2.37 0.66 13.59
CA PHE A 124 1.23 -0.24 13.35
C PHE A 124 1.67 -1.70 13.29
N ALA A 125 2.90 -1.96 12.84
CA ALA A 125 3.46 -3.30 12.71
C ALA A 125 3.62 -4.04 14.05
N LEU A 126 3.67 -3.33 15.18
CA LEU A 126 3.73 -3.93 16.51
C LEU A 126 2.47 -4.76 16.84
N PHE A 127 1.34 -4.38 16.23
CA PHE A 127 0.02 -4.98 16.40
C PHE A 127 -0.29 -6.03 15.33
N GLY A 128 0.60 -6.19 14.34
CA GLY A 128 0.43 -7.13 13.23
C GLY A 128 0.83 -8.56 13.55
N SER A 129 0.46 -9.47 12.67
CA SER A 129 0.83 -10.90 12.74
C SER A 129 2.06 -11.25 11.88
N ARG A 130 2.48 -10.32 11.01
CA ARG A 130 3.56 -10.56 10.05
C ARG A 130 4.97 -10.55 10.63
N LEU A 131 5.17 -9.87 11.76
CA LEU A 131 6.48 -9.73 12.39
C LEU A 131 6.71 -10.82 13.44
N SER A 132 7.94 -11.33 13.47
CA SER A 132 8.42 -12.14 14.59
C SER A 132 8.51 -11.33 15.88
N ASP A 133 8.49 -12.01 17.03
CA ASP A 133 8.66 -11.37 18.34
C ASP A 133 9.97 -10.58 18.41
N LYS A 134 11.04 -11.09 17.78
CA LYS A 134 12.32 -10.37 17.70
C LYS A 134 12.19 -9.05 16.95
N GLU A 135 11.58 -9.05 15.76
CA GLU A 135 11.40 -7.83 14.97
C GLU A 135 10.52 -6.80 15.70
N LYS A 136 9.47 -7.26 16.39
CA LYS A 136 8.65 -6.41 17.24
C LYS A 136 9.45 -5.81 18.39
N GLN A 137 10.30 -6.61 19.04
CA GLN A 137 11.17 -6.15 20.12
C GLN A 137 12.20 -5.12 19.61
N ASP A 138 12.76 -5.33 18.42
CA ASP A 138 13.72 -4.39 17.80
C ASP A 138 13.07 -3.02 17.51
N ILE A 139 11.83 -3.01 16.97
CA ILE A 139 11.05 -1.79 16.76
C ILE A 139 10.73 -1.12 18.10
N ALA A 140 10.28 -1.89 19.10
CA ALA A 140 9.89 -1.38 20.41
C ALA A 140 11.07 -0.78 21.17
N ALA A 141 12.23 -1.46 21.16
CA ALA A 141 13.45 -0.96 21.78
C ALA A 141 13.90 0.37 21.14
N LYS A 142 13.84 0.47 19.81
CA LYS A 142 14.21 1.70 19.11
C LYS A 142 13.20 2.82 19.32
N LEU A 143 11.91 2.51 19.39
CA LEU A 143 10.86 3.47 19.70
C LEU A 143 11.05 4.06 21.11
N HIS A 144 11.31 3.19 22.09
CA HIS A 144 11.59 3.61 23.46
C HIS A 144 12.87 4.45 23.58
N ALA A 145 13.93 4.09 22.84
CA ALA A 145 15.19 4.85 22.83
C ALA A 145 15.09 6.19 22.09
N THR A 146 14.03 6.42 21.30
CA THR A 146 13.86 7.65 20.54
C THR A 146 13.10 8.68 21.36
N GLU A 147 13.65 9.89 21.48
CA GLU A 147 12.97 10.98 22.16
C GLU A 147 11.68 11.39 21.42
N LYS A 148 10.61 11.53 22.20
CA LYS A 148 9.33 12.05 21.71
C LYS A 148 9.49 13.55 21.38
N PRO A 149 9.05 14.01 20.19
CA PRO A 149 9.10 15.42 19.85
C PRO A 149 8.02 16.21 20.61
N ASP A 150 8.29 17.49 20.89
CA ASP A 150 7.30 18.40 21.50
C ASP A 150 6.04 18.59 20.64
N SER A 151 6.19 18.46 19.32
CA SER A 151 5.09 18.52 18.37
C SER A 151 5.36 17.68 17.13
N PHE A 152 4.32 17.04 16.62
CA PHE A 152 4.39 16.22 15.41
C PHE A 152 4.26 17.06 14.14
N ARG A 153 4.93 16.63 13.07
CA ARG A 153 4.86 17.30 11.77
C ARG A 153 3.43 17.30 11.22
N ARG A 154 3.05 18.43 10.60
CA ARG A 154 1.83 18.54 9.81
C ARG A 154 2.15 18.57 8.31
N GLY A 155 1.32 17.91 7.51
CA GLY A 155 1.41 17.92 6.05
C GLY A 155 1.93 16.60 5.45
N LYS A 156 2.57 16.67 4.30
CA LYS A 156 3.09 15.49 3.60
C LYS A 156 4.23 14.86 4.42
N PRO A 157 4.18 13.55 4.72
CA PRO A 157 5.23 12.89 5.49
C PRO A 157 6.52 12.81 4.67
N MET A 158 7.64 12.63 5.37
CA MET A 158 8.93 12.34 4.73
C MET A 158 9.01 10.85 4.43
N PHE A 159 9.17 10.53 3.15
CA PHE A 159 9.31 9.14 2.75
C PHE A 159 10.75 8.66 2.94
N PRO A 160 10.95 7.45 3.50
CA PRO A 160 12.28 6.90 3.67
C PRO A 160 12.90 6.46 2.34
N GLN A 161 14.22 6.29 2.35
CA GLN A 161 14.94 5.54 1.33
C GLN A 161 15.01 4.08 1.76
N VAL A 162 14.41 3.19 0.95
CA VAL A 162 14.32 1.76 1.26
C VAL A 162 15.35 1.01 0.44
N THR A 163 16.12 0.16 1.11
CA THR A 163 17.10 -0.73 0.49
C THR A 163 16.77 -2.18 0.81
N ALA A 164 17.44 -3.12 0.14
CA ALA A 164 17.27 -4.55 0.42
C ALA A 164 17.58 -4.94 1.88
N LYS A 165 18.39 -4.15 2.59
CA LYS A 165 18.79 -4.40 3.99
C LYS A 165 17.91 -3.68 5.02
N THR A 166 17.10 -2.72 4.59
CA THR A 166 16.27 -1.90 5.49
C THR A 166 15.32 -2.79 6.31
N THR A 167 15.32 -2.62 7.62
CA THR A 167 14.35 -3.23 8.54
C THR A 167 13.29 -2.20 8.94
N LEU A 168 12.16 -2.63 9.52
CA LEU A 168 11.18 -1.67 10.03
C LEU A 168 11.72 -0.88 11.23
N ALA A 169 12.58 -1.48 12.05
CA ALA A 169 13.28 -0.76 13.11
C ALA A 169 14.11 0.41 12.55
N ASP A 170 14.74 0.25 11.38
CA ASP A 170 15.48 1.35 10.72
C ASP A 170 14.62 2.57 10.40
N LEU A 171 13.30 2.36 10.25
CA LEU A 171 12.33 3.38 9.88
C LEU A 171 11.68 4.07 11.10
N VAL A 172 12.01 3.65 12.32
CA VAL A 172 11.56 4.30 13.56
C VAL A 172 12.33 5.61 13.78
N GLY A 173 11.61 6.65 14.16
CA GLY A 173 12.17 7.96 14.53
C GLY A 173 11.19 8.76 15.40
N PRO A 174 11.44 10.06 15.67
CA PRO A 174 10.66 10.84 16.63
C PRO A 174 9.15 10.84 16.34
N GLU A 175 8.76 10.88 15.07
CA GLU A 175 7.35 10.90 14.68
C GLU A 175 6.63 9.55 14.93
N SER A 176 7.37 8.48 15.26
CA SER A 176 6.80 7.17 15.61
C SER A 176 6.03 7.17 16.93
N HIS A 177 6.17 8.21 17.76
CA HIS A 177 5.35 8.40 18.95
C HIS A 177 3.92 8.88 18.64
N LEU A 178 3.62 9.27 17.38
CA LEU A 178 2.33 9.89 17.00
C LEU A 178 1.13 9.03 17.37
N LEU A 179 1.17 7.72 17.05
CA LEU A 179 0.06 6.82 17.33
C LEU A 179 -0.24 6.73 18.83
N LEU A 180 0.80 6.53 19.64
CA LEU A 180 0.69 6.33 21.08
C LEU A 180 0.21 7.62 21.77
N ASP A 181 0.77 8.77 21.35
CA ASP A 181 0.36 10.08 21.84
C ASP A 181 -1.11 10.41 21.47
N THR A 182 -1.50 10.15 20.23
CA THR A 182 -2.87 10.39 19.74
C THR A 182 -3.90 9.56 20.52
N LEU A 183 -3.54 8.34 20.93
CA LEU A 183 -4.40 7.46 21.73
C LEU A 183 -4.37 7.79 23.23
N GLY A 184 -3.45 8.66 23.67
CA GLY A 184 -3.25 9.00 25.08
C GLY A 184 -2.97 7.77 25.92
N ILE A 185 -2.06 6.90 25.47
CA ILE A 185 -1.69 5.67 26.17
C ILE A 185 -0.24 5.69 26.63
N GLU A 186 0.02 5.02 27.74
CA GLU A 186 1.37 4.77 28.20
C GLU A 186 2.00 3.63 27.39
N TYR A 187 3.33 3.62 27.34
CA TYR A 187 4.08 2.69 26.49
C TYR A 187 5.22 1.95 27.20
N ASP A 188 5.13 1.85 28.53
CA ASP A 188 6.05 1.04 29.36
C ASP A 188 6.06 -0.43 28.94
N TRP A 189 4.96 -0.91 28.36
CA TRP A 189 4.84 -2.27 27.84
C TRP A 189 5.80 -2.56 26.68
N LEU A 190 6.30 -1.55 25.95
CA LEU A 190 7.27 -1.73 24.86
C LEU A 190 8.56 -2.43 25.32
N LEU A 191 8.98 -2.21 26.57
CA LEU A 191 10.17 -2.83 27.14
C LEU A 191 9.94 -4.24 27.67
N GLN A 192 8.67 -4.62 27.86
CA GLN A 192 8.32 -5.96 28.31
C GLN A 192 8.46 -6.96 27.15
N PRO A 193 8.64 -8.26 27.43
CA PRO A 193 8.61 -9.28 26.38
C PRO A 193 7.31 -9.24 25.59
N VAL A 194 7.38 -9.39 24.27
CA VAL A 194 6.21 -9.34 23.34
C VAL A 194 5.06 -10.24 23.81
N ALA A 195 5.36 -11.43 24.33
CA ALA A 195 4.36 -12.37 24.85
C ALA A 195 3.52 -11.82 26.01
N THR A 196 3.99 -10.79 26.71
CA THR A 196 3.26 -10.15 27.82
C THR A 196 2.47 -8.92 27.41
N TRP A 197 2.69 -8.36 26.21
CA TRP A 197 1.99 -7.17 25.74
C TRP A 197 0.47 -7.29 25.80
N PRO A 198 -0.17 -8.43 25.46
CA PRO A 198 -1.62 -8.59 25.58
C PRO A 198 -2.18 -8.44 26.99
N ARG A 199 -1.33 -8.42 28.03
CA ARG A 199 -1.75 -8.19 29.43
C ARG A 199 -1.86 -6.70 29.78
N SER A 200 -1.34 -5.82 28.92
CA SER A 200 -1.45 -4.37 29.09
C SER A 200 -2.76 -3.87 28.50
N ASP A 201 -3.50 -3.08 29.28
CA ASP A 201 -4.72 -2.43 28.81
C ASP A 201 -4.41 -1.40 27.71
N ASP A 202 -3.29 -0.68 27.81
CA ASP A 202 -2.83 0.28 26.80
C ASP A 202 -2.49 -0.40 25.48
N TYR A 203 -1.80 -1.55 25.52
CA TYR A 203 -1.57 -2.36 24.33
C TYR A 203 -2.88 -2.82 23.70
N SER A 204 -3.80 -3.33 24.52
CA SER A 204 -5.10 -3.81 24.05
C SER A 204 -5.93 -2.70 23.39
N LYS A 205 -5.91 -1.49 23.96
CA LYS A 205 -6.56 -0.30 23.41
C LYS A 205 -5.95 0.10 22.05
N ALA A 206 -4.63 0.09 21.92
CA ALA A 206 -3.98 0.37 20.64
C ALA A 206 -4.22 -0.73 19.60
N LEU A 207 -4.18 -1.99 20.00
CA LEU A 207 -4.50 -3.13 19.14
C LEU A 207 -5.93 -3.04 18.60
N GLU A 208 -6.90 -2.71 19.46
CA GLU A 208 -8.29 -2.52 19.05
C GLU A 208 -8.42 -1.38 18.04
N TYR A 209 -7.76 -0.24 18.28
CA TYR A 209 -7.76 0.87 17.33
C TYR A 209 -7.16 0.48 15.97
N VAL A 210 -5.96 -0.09 15.96
CA VAL A 210 -5.25 -0.47 14.73
C VAL A 210 -5.98 -1.60 13.98
N SER A 211 -6.72 -2.46 14.67
CA SER A 211 -7.51 -3.52 14.04
C SER A 211 -8.79 -2.99 13.38
N ASN A 212 -9.34 -1.88 13.88
CA ASN A 212 -10.62 -1.32 13.42
C ASN A 212 -10.47 -0.10 12.50
N VAL A 213 -9.29 0.50 12.42
CA VAL A 213 -9.06 1.65 11.54
C VAL A 213 -9.26 1.25 10.08
N LYS A 214 -10.22 1.92 9.43
CA LYS A 214 -10.53 1.68 8.02
C LYS A 214 -9.39 2.20 7.16
N VAL A 215 -8.62 1.27 6.62
CA VAL A 215 -7.51 1.57 5.70
C VAL A 215 -7.71 0.89 4.37
N VAL A 216 -7.06 1.45 3.36
CA VAL A 216 -6.89 0.82 2.05
C VAL A 216 -5.40 0.89 1.74
N ASN A 217 -4.66 -0.20 2.00
CA ASN A 217 -3.27 -0.34 1.58
C ASN A 217 -3.16 -0.94 0.16
N ASP A 218 -4.01 -0.49 -0.75
CA ASP A 218 -3.84 -0.68 -2.20
C ASP A 218 -3.64 0.68 -2.85
N ILE A 219 -2.72 0.74 -3.81
CA ILE A 219 -2.31 1.98 -4.46
C ILE A 219 -3.42 2.52 -5.37
N ALA A 220 -4.00 1.66 -6.18
CA ALA A 220 -4.99 2.06 -7.17
C ALA A 220 -6.29 2.49 -6.48
N GLU A 221 -6.74 1.73 -5.48
CA GLU A 221 -7.95 2.04 -4.73
C GLU A 221 -7.79 3.31 -3.88
N ARG A 222 -6.61 3.56 -3.30
CA ARG A 222 -6.32 4.85 -2.65
C ARG A 222 -6.47 6.02 -3.63
N GLY A 223 -5.91 5.88 -4.83
CA GLY A 223 -6.02 6.90 -5.88
C GLY A 223 -7.48 7.14 -6.31
N VAL A 224 -8.24 6.07 -6.54
CA VAL A 224 -9.67 6.14 -6.89
C VAL A 224 -10.46 6.80 -5.77
N LYS A 225 -10.24 6.42 -4.51
CA LYS A 225 -10.93 6.98 -3.36
C LYS A 225 -10.63 8.47 -3.20
N MET A 226 -9.35 8.86 -3.28
CA MET A 226 -8.93 10.25 -3.18
C MET A 226 -9.55 11.13 -4.27
N MET A 227 -9.54 10.67 -5.53
CA MET A 227 -10.16 11.41 -6.63
C MET A 227 -11.68 11.46 -6.51
N THR A 228 -12.31 10.38 -6.03
CA THR A 228 -13.76 10.33 -5.79
C THR A 228 -14.16 11.34 -4.70
N ASP A 229 -13.44 11.37 -3.59
CA ASP A 229 -13.69 12.31 -2.49
C ASP A 229 -13.45 13.75 -2.93
N PHE A 230 -12.35 14.02 -3.64
CA PHE A 230 -12.07 15.33 -4.21
C PHE A 230 -13.18 15.79 -5.17
N ALA A 231 -13.65 14.91 -6.04
CA ALA A 231 -14.72 15.20 -7.01
C ALA A 231 -16.08 15.44 -6.33
N ASN A 232 -16.32 14.90 -5.13
CA ASN A 232 -17.54 15.11 -4.36
C ASN A 232 -17.49 16.39 -3.52
N ILE A 233 -16.30 16.83 -3.10
CA ILE A 233 -16.12 18.02 -2.23
C ILE A 233 -16.26 19.33 -3.03
N ILE A 234 -15.76 19.38 -4.26
CA ILE A 234 -15.64 20.66 -4.99
C ILE A 234 -16.95 21.09 -5.62
N THR A 235 -17.47 20.28 -6.54
CA THR A 235 -18.68 20.61 -7.31
C THR A 235 -19.22 19.34 -7.93
N THR A 236 -20.52 19.23 -8.12
CA THR A 236 -21.14 18.13 -8.90
C THR A 236 -21.23 18.47 -10.39
N ASP A 237 -20.96 19.72 -10.78
CA ASP A 237 -20.97 20.19 -12.16
C ASP A 237 -19.73 19.70 -12.92
N SER A 238 -19.95 18.95 -14.00
CA SER A 238 -18.89 18.34 -14.80
C SER A 238 -18.05 19.37 -15.56
N GLN A 239 -18.64 20.48 -16.00
CA GLN A 239 -17.96 21.53 -16.74
C GLN A 239 -17.03 22.33 -15.82
N GLN A 240 -17.50 22.67 -14.61
CA GLN A 240 -16.67 23.30 -13.59
C GLN A 240 -15.49 22.43 -13.16
N LYS A 241 -15.67 21.11 -13.05
CA LYS A 241 -14.57 20.16 -12.81
C LYS A 241 -13.50 20.24 -13.89
N GLN A 242 -13.92 20.26 -15.15
CA GLN A 242 -12.99 20.29 -16.28
C GLN A 242 -12.20 21.60 -16.33
N TYR A 243 -12.88 22.74 -16.12
CA TYR A 243 -12.21 24.04 -16.00
C TYR A 243 -11.22 24.08 -14.84
N LEU A 244 -11.57 23.54 -13.69
CA LEU A 244 -10.68 23.48 -12.53
C LEU A 244 -9.43 22.66 -12.82
N LEU A 245 -9.57 21.47 -13.41
CA LEU A 245 -8.43 20.62 -13.76
C LEU A 245 -7.49 21.32 -14.74
N GLN A 246 -8.03 21.94 -15.79
CA GLN A 246 -7.25 22.72 -16.75
C GLN A 246 -6.54 23.91 -16.09
N THR A 247 -7.21 24.61 -15.18
CA THR A 247 -6.63 25.75 -14.44
C THR A 247 -5.51 25.29 -13.49
N VAL A 248 -5.68 24.14 -12.84
CA VAL A 248 -4.66 23.56 -11.95
C VAL A 248 -3.44 23.10 -12.76
N GLU A 249 -3.63 22.38 -13.87
CA GLU A 249 -2.55 21.99 -14.79
C GLU A 249 -1.80 23.22 -15.30
N TYR A 250 -2.52 24.20 -15.85
CA TYR A 250 -1.95 25.46 -16.31
C TYR A 250 -1.10 26.16 -15.24
N ASN A 251 -1.58 26.20 -14.00
CA ASN A 251 -0.83 26.79 -12.90
C ASN A 251 0.40 25.95 -12.51
N ARG A 252 0.35 24.61 -12.60
CA ARG A 252 1.50 23.74 -12.34
C ARG A 252 2.59 23.91 -13.38
N GLU A 253 2.22 24.12 -14.64
CA GLU A 253 3.18 24.42 -15.72
C GLU A 253 3.76 25.83 -15.60
N ARG A 254 2.94 26.81 -15.21
CA ARG A 254 3.31 28.22 -15.17
C ARG A 254 4.09 28.65 -13.92
N PHE A 255 3.92 27.96 -12.80
CA PHE A 255 4.56 28.32 -11.53
C PHE A 255 5.36 27.15 -10.95
N ASP A 256 6.67 27.35 -10.79
CA ASP A 256 7.60 26.36 -10.24
C ASP A 256 7.32 26.00 -8.75
N SER A 257 6.49 26.78 -8.06
CA SER A 257 6.21 26.59 -6.64
C SER A 257 4.83 27.11 -6.23
N PHE A 258 4.16 26.37 -5.34
CA PHE A 258 2.85 26.72 -4.78
C PHE A 258 2.93 27.68 -3.59
N LYS A 259 4.09 28.28 -3.32
CA LYS A 259 4.25 29.25 -2.22
C LYS A 259 3.55 30.55 -2.58
N LYS A 260 2.90 31.18 -1.59
CA LYS A 260 2.22 32.47 -1.75
C LYS A 260 3.14 33.59 -2.27
N GLN A 261 4.46 33.47 -2.06
CA GLN A 261 5.48 34.38 -2.59
C GLN A 261 5.72 34.20 -4.09
N THR A 262 5.60 32.98 -4.60
CA THR A 262 5.78 32.65 -6.03
C THR A 262 4.56 33.06 -6.87
N LEU A 263 3.37 33.06 -6.26
CA LEU A 263 2.10 33.47 -6.88
C LEU A 263 1.87 35.00 -6.88
N LYS A 264 2.78 35.79 -6.31
CA LYS A 264 2.69 37.25 -6.17
C LYS A 264 3.57 38.02 -7.17
N LYS A 265 4.14 37.36 -8.17
CA LYS A 265 4.79 38.00 -9.32
C LYS A 265 3.79 38.11 -10.47
#